data_AF-A0A2D5V9V2-F1
#
_entry.id   AF-A0A2D5V9V2-F1
#
_cell.length_a   1.000
_cell.length_b   1.000
_cell.length_c   1.000
_cell.angle_alpha   90.00
_cell.angle_beta   90.00
_cell.angle_gamma   90.00
#
_symmetry.space_group_name_H-M   'P 1'
#
loop_
_entity.id
_entity.type
_entity.pdbx_description
1 polymer ?
#
loop_
_entity_poly.entity_id
_entity_poly.type
_entity_poly.pdbx_seq_one_letter_code
_entity_poly.pdbx_strand_id
1 'polypeptide(L)'
;MVNREMEPDRGNPVNRFMHMNATRARASTSGGYLALMIGFIGESHQIYGDCGYSEYSSRVQAVVSQRSFYDLKGLYETATKSIGAAAGMSVQERLEGYLEGNPEEAPERYRDASPSSYVSDDDPPVLTFYSEADTVPVEHVEMLDALLQEFGVPHTVLAFNRVGDPMTGQKNVIVPQSGADEEEGPVLLEEAMFAFFDEHLK
;
A
#
# COMPACT_ATOMS: atom_id res chain seq x y z
N MET A 1 20.03 5.20 55.72
CA MET A 1 19.01 6.17 55.28
C MET A 1 19.72 7.10 54.30
N VAL A 2 19.49 7.02 52.99
CA VAL A 2 18.20 7.15 52.31
C VAL A 2 18.14 6.16 51.13
N ASN A 3 17.05 5.38 51.08
CA ASN A 3 16.65 4.60 49.92
C ASN A 3 16.36 5.55 48.75
N ARG A 4 16.90 5.28 47.56
CA ARG A 4 16.26 5.69 46.31
C ARG A 4 15.97 4.43 45.52
N GLU A 5 14.67 4.24 45.33
CA GLU A 5 14.03 3.15 44.61
C GLU A 5 14.59 3.03 43.19
N MET A 6 14.73 1.78 42.74
CA MET A 6 14.89 1.46 41.32
C MET A 6 13.64 1.96 40.59
N GLU A 7 13.77 3.01 39.78
CA GLU A 7 12.77 3.29 38.76
C GLU A 7 12.77 2.13 37.75
N PRO A 8 11.60 1.67 37.27
CA PRO A 8 11.54 0.70 36.21
C PRO A 8 12.12 1.31 34.93
N ASP A 9 13.03 0.56 34.31
CA ASP A 9 13.57 0.78 32.98
C ASP A 9 12.42 1.04 32.00
N ARG A 10 12.22 2.32 31.66
CA ARG A 10 11.26 2.73 30.63
C ARG A 10 11.90 2.34 29.31
N GLY A 11 11.45 1.18 28.81
CA GLY A 11 11.92 0.55 27.59
C GLY A 11 12.34 1.53 26.51
N ASN A 12 13.56 1.32 26.03
CA ASN A 12 14.16 1.94 24.86
C ASN A 12 13.13 2.05 23.70
N PRO A 13 12.76 3.25 23.22
CA PRO A 13 11.87 3.42 22.08
C PRO A 13 12.68 3.19 20.79
N VAL A 14 13.03 1.94 20.50
CA VAL A 14 13.74 1.61 19.26
C VAL A 14 12.72 1.57 18.12
N ASN A 15 12.79 2.57 17.24
CA ASN A 15 12.25 2.59 15.87
C ASN A 15 10.83 2.02 15.67
N ARG A 16 9.80 2.80 16.04
CA ARG A 16 8.45 2.64 15.49
C ARG A 16 8.27 3.59 14.31
N PHE A 17 8.68 3.18 13.12
CA PHE A 17 8.38 3.92 11.90
C PHE A 17 7.05 3.42 11.31
N MET A 18 5.98 4.17 11.61
CA MET A 18 4.69 4.07 10.93
C MET A 18 4.73 4.98 9.70
N HIS A 19 4.35 4.47 8.52
CA HIS A 19 3.93 5.35 7.43
C HIS A 19 2.42 5.28 7.31
N MET A 20 1.76 6.32 7.83
CA MET A 20 0.31 6.47 7.80
C MET A 20 -0.05 7.60 6.84
N ASN A 21 -1.09 7.39 6.02
CA ASN A 21 -1.81 8.48 5.37
C ASN A 21 -3.22 8.58 5.98
N ALA A 22 -3.31 9.25 7.13
CA ALA A 22 -4.60 9.65 7.69
C ALA A 22 -4.68 11.18 7.71
N THR A 23 -4.97 11.79 6.57
CA THR A 23 -5.52 13.16 6.57
C THR A 23 -6.34 13.41 5.30
N ARG A 24 -7.64 13.68 5.50
CA ARG A 24 -8.60 14.33 4.58
C ARG A 24 -8.30 14.26 3.08
N ALA A 25 -9.02 13.38 2.38
CA ALA A 25 -9.53 13.55 1.01
C ALA A 25 -8.69 14.46 0.08
N ARG A 26 -7.51 13.98 -0.35
CA ARG A 26 -6.79 14.33 -1.60
C ARG A 26 -5.37 13.73 -1.73
N ALA A 27 -4.80 13.20 -0.63
CA ALA A 27 -3.45 12.57 -0.61
C ALA A 27 -3.44 11.04 -0.84
N SER A 28 -4.55 10.45 -1.26
CA SER A 28 -4.82 9.01 -1.08
C SER A 28 -4.04 8.08 -2.01
N THR A 29 -3.76 8.45 -3.25
CA THR A 29 -3.25 7.50 -4.27
C THR A 29 -1.73 7.47 -4.37
N SER A 30 -1.06 8.62 -4.38
CA SER A 30 0.41 8.66 -4.33
C SER A 30 0.96 8.26 -2.96
N GLY A 31 0.18 8.50 -1.91
CA GLY A 31 0.55 8.14 -0.54
C GLY A 31 0.57 6.63 -0.30
N GLY A 32 -0.44 5.89 -0.76
CA GLY A 32 -0.44 4.43 -0.63
C GLY A 32 0.56 3.76 -1.59
N TYR A 33 0.76 4.30 -2.80
CA TYR A 33 1.84 3.87 -3.70
C TYR A 33 3.21 3.99 -3.01
N LEU A 34 3.48 5.13 -2.39
CA LEU A 34 4.75 5.33 -1.68
C LEU A 34 4.86 4.44 -0.44
N ALA A 35 3.76 4.20 0.29
CA ALA A 35 3.74 3.27 1.41
C ALA A 35 4.08 1.84 0.97
N LEU A 36 3.60 1.38 -0.19
CA LEU A 36 3.96 0.09 -0.77
C LEU A 36 5.43 0.07 -1.20
N MET A 37 5.92 1.12 -1.87
CA MET A 37 7.34 1.22 -2.23
C MET A 37 8.25 1.13 -1.00
N ILE A 38 7.95 1.87 0.07
CA ILE A 38 8.71 1.84 1.33
C ILE A 38 8.59 0.48 2.02
N GLY A 39 7.42 -0.17 1.92
CA GLY A 39 7.17 -1.48 2.46
C GLY A 39 8.01 -2.59 1.84
N PHE A 40 8.10 -2.60 0.51
CA PHE A 40 8.70 -3.71 -0.25
C PHE A 40 10.17 -3.45 -0.63
N ILE A 41 10.62 -2.19 -0.66
CA ILE A 41 12.05 -1.90 -0.86
C ILE A 41 12.82 -2.20 0.43
N GLY A 42 13.15 -3.48 0.58
CA GLY A 42 14.04 -4.00 1.62
C GLY A 42 15.51 -3.69 1.38
N GLU A 43 16.32 -3.98 2.40
CA GLU A 43 17.76 -3.68 2.43
C GLU A 43 18.54 -4.37 1.28
N SER A 44 18.06 -5.53 0.85
CA SER A 44 18.59 -6.34 -0.25
C SER A 44 18.57 -5.63 -1.60
N HIS A 45 17.69 -4.66 -1.80
CA HIS A 45 17.49 -3.99 -3.08
C HIS A 45 18.50 -2.87 -3.35
N GLN A 46 19.19 -2.37 -2.32
CA GLN A 46 20.24 -1.34 -2.42
C GLN A 46 19.80 -0.02 -3.12
N ILE A 47 18.54 0.37 -2.96
CA ILE A 47 17.94 1.55 -3.63
C ILE A 47 17.87 2.78 -2.71
N TYR A 48 18.59 2.78 -1.59
CA TYR A 48 18.61 3.92 -0.67
C TYR A 48 19.44 5.07 -1.24
N GLY A 49 18.91 6.29 -1.13
CA GLY A 49 19.68 7.48 -1.41
C GLY A 49 20.78 7.73 -0.37
N ASP A 50 21.76 8.55 -0.72
CA ASP A 50 22.79 9.01 0.22
C ASP A 50 22.26 10.16 1.08
N CYS A 51 21.51 9.82 2.13
CA CYS A 51 20.93 10.77 3.08
C CYS A 51 21.72 10.88 4.40
N GLY A 52 22.84 10.17 4.54
CA GLY A 52 23.71 10.23 5.71
C GLY A 52 23.23 9.48 6.96
N TYR A 53 22.23 8.60 6.82
CA TYR A 53 21.65 7.80 7.92
C TYR A 53 21.60 6.28 7.58
N SER A 54 22.55 5.79 6.79
CA SER A 54 22.56 4.40 6.32
C SER A 54 22.80 3.37 7.44
N GLU A 55 23.22 3.81 8.62
CA GLU A 55 23.34 3.01 9.83
C GLU A 55 21.98 2.67 10.47
N TYR A 56 20.89 3.32 10.05
CA TYR A 56 19.54 3.06 10.53
C TYR A 56 18.72 2.32 9.49
N SER A 57 18.01 1.27 9.92
CA SER A 57 17.07 0.58 9.06
C SER A 57 15.86 1.49 8.75
N SER A 58 15.47 1.52 7.49
CA SER A 58 14.26 2.21 7.01
C SER A 58 13.05 1.27 6.90
N ARG A 59 13.17 0.02 7.38
CA ARG A 59 12.07 -0.95 7.31
C ARG A 59 10.88 -0.50 8.15
N VAL A 60 9.69 -0.61 7.57
CA VAL A 60 8.42 -0.43 8.26
C VAL A 60 7.88 -1.77 8.75
N GLN A 61 7.06 -1.74 9.79
CA GLN A 61 6.54 -2.97 10.43
C GLN A 61 5.16 -3.39 9.92
N ALA A 62 4.42 -2.48 9.27
CA ALA A 62 3.11 -2.72 8.70
C ALA A 62 2.83 -1.65 7.63
N VAL A 63 2.11 -2.03 6.57
CA VAL A 63 1.75 -1.14 5.46
C VAL A 63 0.25 -1.03 5.33
N VAL A 64 -0.24 0.19 5.19
CA VAL A 64 -1.65 0.48 4.91
C VAL A 64 -1.73 1.25 3.61
N SER A 65 -2.41 0.66 2.61
CA SER A 65 -2.53 1.21 1.27
C SER A 65 -3.99 1.45 0.93
N GLN A 66 -4.31 2.65 0.45
CA GLN A 66 -5.64 3.02 -0.04
C GLN A 66 -5.49 3.47 -1.49
N ARG A 67 -6.37 3.02 -2.39
CA ARG A 67 -6.47 3.56 -3.77
C ARG A 67 -5.13 3.68 -4.50
N SER A 68 -4.31 2.63 -4.48
CA SER A 68 -2.94 2.69 -4.99
C SER A 68 -2.69 1.77 -6.17
N PHE A 69 -1.71 2.15 -6.98
CA PHE A 69 -1.17 1.33 -8.05
C PHE A 69 0.09 0.64 -7.54
N TYR A 70 0.37 -0.55 -8.06
CA TYR A 70 1.57 -1.31 -7.70
C TYR A 70 2.30 -1.88 -8.92
N ASP A 71 1.70 -1.79 -10.10
CA ASP A 71 2.33 -2.07 -11.40
C ASP A 71 2.04 -0.90 -12.35
N LEU A 72 3.06 -0.08 -12.61
CA LEU A 72 2.94 1.08 -13.47
C LEU A 72 2.84 0.72 -14.95
N LYS A 73 3.37 -0.45 -15.36
CA LYS A 73 3.23 -0.94 -16.73
C LYS A 73 1.78 -1.36 -16.96
N GLY A 74 1.24 -2.20 -16.07
CA GLY A 74 -0.17 -2.60 -16.11
C GLY A 74 -1.11 -1.39 -16.06
N LEU A 75 -0.80 -0.38 -15.24
CA LEU A 75 -1.56 0.86 -15.20
C LEU A 75 -1.54 1.58 -16.55
N TYR A 76 -0.36 1.75 -17.15
CA TYR A 76 -0.22 2.38 -18.46
C TYR A 76 -1.04 1.67 -19.55
N GLU A 77 -0.98 0.34 -19.58
CA GLU A 77 -1.63 -0.49 -20.61
C GLU A 77 -3.16 -0.54 -20.46
N THR A 78 -3.67 -0.44 -19.23
CA THR A 78 -5.10 -0.60 -18.93
C THR A 78 -5.87 0.71 -18.75
N ALA A 79 -5.19 1.83 -18.44
CA ALA A 79 -5.84 3.08 -18.05
C ALA A 79 -6.94 3.57 -19.02
N THR A 80 -6.70 3.53 -20.33
CA THR A 80 -7.71 3.99 -21.32
C THR A 80 -8.97 3.13 -21.37
N LYS A 81 -8.85 1.85 -20.99
CA LYS A 81 -9.98 0.93 -20.90
C LYS A 81 -10.70 1.07 -19.57
N SER A 82 -9.94 1.14 -18.47
CA SER A 82 -10.50 1.04 -17.11
C SER A 82 -11.07 2.36 -16.60
N ILE A 83 -10.49 3.51 -16.97
CA ILE A 83 -10.98 4.85 -16.54
C ILE A 83 -11.45 5.73 -17.71
N GLY A 84 -11.54 5.15 -18.91
CA GLY A 84 -11.99 5.82 -20.13
C GLY A 84 -10.88 6.54 -20.88
N ALA A 85 -11.08 6.73 -22.19
CA ALA A 85 -10.02 7.17 -23.11
C ALA A 85 -9.34 8.49 -22.70
N ALA A 86 -10.12 9.54 -22.39
CA ALA A 86 -9.56 10.85 -22.07
C ALA A 86 -8.74 10.86 -20.77
N ALA A 87 -9.27 10.23 -19.70
CA ALA A 87 -8.56 10.14 -18.44
C ALA A 87 -7.36 9.19 -18.52
N GLY A 88 -7.48 8.09 -19.26
CA GLY A 88 -6.40 7.14 -19.48
C GLY A 88 -5.23 7.72 -20.26
N MET A 89 -5.49 8.50 -21.33
CA MET A 89 -4.42 9.21 -22.06
C MET A 89 -3.69 10.20 -21.14
N SER A 90 -4.41 10.89 -20.26
CA SER A 90 -3.80 11.78 -19.27
C SER A 90 -2.88 11.03 -18.28
N VAL A 91 -3.24 9.81 -17.88
CA VAL A 91 -2.36 8.94 -17.06
C VAL A 91 -1.13 8.52 -17.85
N GLN A 92 -1.30 8.08 -19.10
CA GLN A 92 -0.20 7.66 -19.98
C GLN A 92 0.81 8.77 -20.18
N GLU A 93 0.36 9.98 -20.55
CA GLU A 93 1.22 11.16 -20.73
C GLU A 93 2.01 11.52 -19.45
N ARG A 94 1.38 11.40 -18.27
CA ARG A 94 2.04 11.65 -16.99
C ARG A 94 3.10 10.59 -16.67
N LEU A 95 2.81 9.32 -16.95
CA LEU A 95 3.77 8.24 -16.76
C LEU A 95 4.96 8.36 -17.72
N GLU A 96 4.70 8.65 -19.00
CA GLU A 96 5.75 8.88 -19.99
C GLU A 96 6.64 10.07 -19.62
N GLY A 97 6.04 11.17 -19.14
CA GLY A 97 6.81 12.32 -18.67
C GLY A 97 7.63 12.03 -17.42
N TYR A 98 7.12 11.20 -16.50
CA TYR A 98 7.81 10.84 -15.25
C TYR A 98 8.92 9.79 -15.45
N LEU A 99 8.69 8.80 -16.31
CA LEU A 99 9.59 7.68 -16.58
C LEU A 99 10.44 7.93 -17.85
N GLU A 100 10.28 9.09 -18.47
CA GLU A 100 10.95 9.55 -19.69
C GLU A 100 10.90 8.51 -20.83
N GLY A 101 9.69 8.04 -21.13
CA GLY A 101 9.42 7.05 -22.18
C GLY A 101 8.20 6.18 -21.86
N ASN A 102 7.68 5.47 -22.86
CA ASN A 102 6.62 4.47 -22.66
C ASN A 102 7.20 3.13 -22.16
N PRO A 103 6.37 2.12 -21.80
CA PRO A 103 6.87 0.84 -21.27
C PRO A 103 7.77 0.04 -22.23
N GLU A 104 7.66 0.25 -23.54
CA GLU A 104 8.55 -0.40 -24.53
C GLU A 104 9.91 0.31 -24.61
N GLU A 105 9.92 1.64 -24.46
CA GLU A 105 11.13 2.47 -24.53
C GLU A 105 11.95 2.43 -23.23
N ALA A 106 11.26 2.33 -22.08
CA ALA A 106 11.85 2.42 -20.75
C ALA A 106 11.41 1.28 -19.80
N PRO A 107 11.48 0.00 -20.20
CA PRO A 107 10.91 -1.12 -19.44
C PRO A 107 11.48 -1.24 -18.02
N GLU A 108 12.78 -1.02 -17.85
CA GLU A 108 13.44 -1.09 -16.55
C GLU A 108 12.93 0.01 -15.59
N ARG A 109 12.63 1.22 -16.09
CA ARG A 109 12.12 2.30 -15.24
C ARG A 109 10.70 2.03 -14.76
N TYR A 110 9.87 1.44 -15.62
CA TYR A 110 8.53 0.99 -15.21
C TYR A 110 8.61 -0.13 -14.18
N ARG A 111 9.52 -1.10 -14.36
CA ARG A 111 9.78 -2.14 -13.35
C ARG A 111 10.24 -1.51 -12.03
N ASP A 112 11.26 -0.66 -12.07
CA ASP A 112 11.89 -0.11 -10.87
C ASP A 112 10.97 0.86 -10.11
N ALA A 113 10.00 1.46 -10.80
CA ALA A 113 8.96 2.28 -10.19
C ALA A 113 7.67 1.49 -9.85
N SER A 114 7.67 0.17 -9.98
CA SER A 114 6.51 -0.66 -9.62
C SER A 114 6.74 -1.39 -8.30
N PRO A 115 5.92 -1.16 -7.25
CA PRO A 115 6.00 -1.91 -6.00
C PRO A 115 6.02 -3.43 -6.19
N SER A 116 5.30 -3.97 -7.17
CA SER A 116 5.26 -5.42 -7.45
C SER A 116 6.63 -6.03 -7.74
N SER A 117 7.59 -5.24 -8.23
CA SER A 117 8.94 -5.71 -8.56
C SER A 117 9.79 -6.05 -7.34
N TYR A 118 9.35 -5.64 -6.14
CA TYR A 118 10.14 -5.74 -4.92
C TYR A 118 9.52 -6.66 -3.87
N VAL A 119 8.36 -7.25 -4.14
CA VAL A 119 7.69 -8.11 -3.17
C VAL A 119 8.54 -9.34 -2.85
N SER A 120 8.66 -9.63 -1.56
CA SER A 120 9.44 -10.73 -1.03
C SER A 120 8.81 -11.34 0.22
N ASP A 121 9.29 -12.50 0.65
CA ASP A 121 8.72 -13.26 1.77
C ASP A 121 9.00 -12.64 3.16
N ASP A 122 9.89 -11.65 3.23
CA ASP A 122 10.22 -10.91 4.46
C ASP A 122 9.49 -9.55 4.57
N ASP A 123 8.56 -9.28 3.65
CA ASP A 123 7.79 -8.04 3.62
C ASP A 123 6.83 -7.89 4.81
N PRO A 124 6.56 -6.66 5.26
CA PRO A 124 5.63 -6.40 6.35
C PRO A 124 4.18 -6.75 5.94
N PRO A 125 3.31 -7.03 6.93
CA PRO A 125 1.89 -7.20 6.67
C PRO A 125 1.28 -6.01 5.92
N VAL A 126 0.32 -6.28 5.03
CA VAL A 126 -0.32 -5.25 4.17
C VAL A 126 -1.83 -5.21 4.37
N LEU A 127 -2.38 -4.05 4.69
CA LEU A 127 -3.81 -3.76 4.63
C LEU A 127 -4.11 -2.93 3.39
N THR A 128 -4.96 -3.44 2.50
CA THR A 128 -5.38 -2.75 1.27
C THR A 128 -6.85 -2.35 1.38
N PHE A 129 -7.13 -1.08 1.12
CA PHE A 129 -8.48 -0.54 1.05
C PHE A 129 -8.88 -0.25 -0.39
N TYR A 130 -10.06 -0.76 -0.76
CA TYR A 130 -10.61 -0.65 -2.10
C TYR A 130 -12.11 -0.36 -2.08
N SER A 131 -12.57 0.50 -2.99
CA SER A 131 -13.98 0.76 -3.27
C SER A 131 -14.21 0.73 -4.78
N GLU A 132 -15.35 0.21 -5.25
CA GLU A 132 -15.73 0.27 -6.69
C GLU A 132 -15.89 1.71 -7.20
N ALA A 133 -16.10 2.68 -6.31
CA ALA A 133 -16.14 4.09 -6.68
C ALA A 133 -14.74 4.68 -6.96
N ASP A 134 -13.68 3.89 -6.75
CA ASP A 134 -12.31 4.33 -6.94
C ASP A 134 -11.92 4.31 -8.43
N THR A 135 -11.05 5.26 -8.79
CA THR A 135 -10.48 5.35 -10.13
C THR A 135 -9.35 4.35 -10.36
N VAL A 136 -9.02 3.52 -9.36
CA VAL A 136 -8.01 2.47 -9.49
C VAL A 136 -8.74 1.19 -9.92
N PRO A 137 -8.37 0.58 -11.04
CA PRO A 137 -9.04 -0.63 -11.53
C PRO A 137 -8.96 -1.78 -10.52
N VAL A 138 -9.98 -2.65 -10.47
CA VAL A 138 -10.03 -3.78 -9.52
C VAL A 138 -8.93 -4.81 -9.77
N GLU A 139 -8.55 -4.97 -11.04
CA GLU A 139 -7.46 -5.84 -11.48
C GLU A 139 -6.17 -5.45 -10.78
N HIS A 140 -6.06 -4.16 -10.43
CA HIS A 140 -4.97 -3.75 -9.59
C HIS A 140 -5.05 -4.50 -8.23
N VAL A 141 -6.10 -4.34 -7.44
CA VAL A 141 -6.15 -5.00 -6.12
C VAL A 141 -5.98 -6.53 -6.20
N GLU A 142 -6.50 -7.16 -7.26
CA GLU A 142 -6.36 -8.60 -7.50
C GLU A 142 -4.93 -9.07 -7.74
N MET A 143 -4.12 -8.41 -8.58
CA MET A 143 -2.74 -8.89 -8.78
C MET A 143 -1.88 -8.66 -7.54
N LEU A 144 -2.13 -7.61 -6.74
CA LEU A 144 -1.42 -7.42 -5.47
C LEU A 144 -1.77 -8.52 -4.47
N ASP A 145 -3.06 -8.86 -4.30
CA ASP A 145 -3.51 -9.96 -3.44
C ASP A 145 -2.87 -11.29 -3.86
N ALA A 146 -2.89 -11.61 -5.16
CA ALA A 146 -2.27 -12.82 -5.69
C ALA A 146 -0.75 -12.86 -5.45
N LEU A 147 -0.06 -11.74 -5.64
CA LEU A 147 1.39 -11.65 -5.44
C LEU A 147 1.75 -11.81 -3.96
N LEU A 148 1.06 -11.12 -3.06
CA LEU A 148 1.29 -11.27 -1.61
C LEU A 148 0.95 -12.69 -1.13
N GLN A 149 -0.05 -13.33 -1.72
CA GLN A 149 -0.36 -14.73 -1.44
C GLN A 149 0.74 -15.68 -1.93
N GLU A 150 1.32 -15.44 -3.10
CA GLU A 150 2.42 -16.23 -3.65
C GLU A 150 3.67 -16.19 -2.75
N PHE A 151 4.02 -15.00 -2.25
CA PHE A 151 5.16 -14.81 -1.35
C PHE A 151 4.86 -15.14 0.13
N GLY A 152 3.61 -15.47 0.46
CA GLY A 152 3.20 -15.79 1.83
C GLY A 152 3.20 -14.58 2.77
N VAL A 153 3.15 -13.36 2.24
CA VAL A 153 3.09 -12.12 3.00
C VAL A 153 1.70 -11.99 3.63
N PRO A 154 1.58 -11.75 4.95
CA PRO A 154 0.28 -11.52 5.58
C PRO A 154 -0.42 -10.30 4.98
N HIS A 155 -1.64 -10.46 4.49
CA HIS A 155 -2.37 -9.34 3.90
C HIS A 155 -3.89 -9.47 4.08
N THR A 156 -4.54 -8.32 4.07
CA THR A 156 -5.99 -8.19 4.14
C THR A 156 -6.45 -7.14 3.13
N VAL A 157 -7.53 -7.44 2.40
CA VAL A 157 -8.22 -6.50 1.52
C VAL A 157 -9.56 -6.15 2.15
N LEU A 158 -9.76 -4.89 2.51
CA LEU A 158 -11.07 -4.38 2.91
C LEU A 158 -11.74 -3.71 1.71
N ALA A 159 -12.82 -4.34 1.24
CA ALA A 159 -13.52 -3.94 0.02
C ALA A 159 -14.92 -3.40 0.32
N PHE A 160 -15.18 -2.14 -0.05
CA PHE A 160 -16.46 -1.47 0.14
C PHE A 160 -17.35 -1.53 -1.11
N ASN A 161 -18.67 -1.57 -0.90
CA ASN A 161 -19.72 -1.49 -1.93
C ASN A 161 -19.79 -2.66 -2.95
N ARG A 162 -19.22 -3.83 -2.64
CA ARG A 162 -19.17 -4.99 -3.56
C ARG A 162 -20.31 -6.00 -3.38
N VAL A 163 -21.50 -5.76 -3.94
CA VAL A 163 -22.48 -6.85 -4.12
C VAL A 163 -22.20 -7.56 -5.45
N GLY A 164 -21.48 -8.70 -5.43
CA GLY A 164 -21.38 -9.63 -6.57
C GLY A 164 -20.06 -9.62 -7.37
N ASP A 165 -18.98 -9.11 -6.80
CA ASP A 165 -17.70 -8.86 -7.49
C ASP A 165 -16.68 -10.03 -7.27
N PRO A 166 -15.78 -10.43 -8.21
CA PRO A 166 -15.02 -11.70 -8.16
C PRO A 166 -14.13 -11.97 -6.95
N MET A 167 -13.69 -10.94 -6.20
CA MET A 167 -12.91 -11.19 -4.98
C MET A 167 -13.78 -11.59 -3.77
N THR A 168 -15.10 -11.49 -3.87
CA THR A 168 -16.02 -11.83 -2.78
C THR A 168 -15.89 -13.31 -2.41
N GLY A 169 -15.59 -13.60 -1.15
CA GLY A 169 -15.44 -14.97 -0.63
C GLY A 169 -14.00 -15.49 -0.58
N GLN A 170 -13.02 -14.72 -1.02
CA GLN A 170 -11.61 -15.01 -0.74
C GLN A 170 -11.31 -14.80 0.75
N LYS A 171 -10.43 -15.64 1.32
CA LYS A 171 -10.14 -15.67 2.76
C LYS A 171 -9.61 -14.34 3.29
N ASN A 172 -8.82 -13.63 2.49
CA ASN A 172 -8.14 -12.39 2.87
C ASN A 172 -8.98 -11.15 2.54
N VAL A 173 -10.20 -11.32 2.00
CA VAL A 173 -11.08 -10.22 1.59
C VAL A 173 -12.23 -10.08 2.57
N ILE A 174 -12.33 -8.91 3.18
CA ILE A 174 -13.41 -8.54 4.09
C ILE A 174 -14.35 -7.58 3.34
N VAL A 175 -15.64 -7.95 3.25
CA VAL A 175 -16.70 -7.10 2.70
C VAL A 175 -17.65 -6.74 3.85
N PRO A 176 -17.70 -5.47 4.29
CA PRO A 176 -18.64 -5.04 5.32
C PRO A 176 -20.11 -5.27 4.91
N GLN A 177 -20.96 -5.67 5.86
CA GLN A 177 -22.36 -6.04 5.58
C GLN A 177 -23.32 -4.85 5.41
N SER A 178 -22.94 -3.63 5.80
CA SER A 178 -23.65 -2.42 5.40
C SER A 178 -22.97 -1.84 4.16
N GLY A 179 -23.76 -1.52 3.14
CA GLY A 179 -23.33 -0.60 2.09
C GLY A 179 -23.01 0.71 2.81
N ALA A 180 -21.72 0.96 3.02
CA ALA A 180 -21.31 2.06 3.86
C ALA A 180 -21.58 3.34 3.07
N ASP A 181 -22.72 3.97 3.36
CA ASP A 181 -23.02 5.32 2.93
C ASP A 181 -21.82 6.23 3.28
N GLU A 182 -21.68 7.38 2.61
CA GLU A 182 -20.49 8.26 2.70
C GLU A 182 -20.03 8.61 4.13
N GLU A 183 -20.90 8.44 5.14
CA GLU A 183 -20.63 8.66 6.57
C GLU A 183 -20.07 7.44 7.32
N GLU A 184 -20.47 6.20 7.00
CA GLU A 184 -20.02 4.99 7.73
C GLU A 184 -18.69 4.43 7.21
N GLY A 185 -18.41 4.62 5.92
CA GLY A 185 -17.20 4.10 5.27
C GLY A 185 -15.89 4.57 5.94
N PRO A 186 -15.75 5.88 6.26
CA PRO A 186 -14.57 6.39 6.95
C PRO A 186 -14.36 5.80 8.35
N VAL A 187 -15.44 5.49 9.09
CA VAL A 187 -15.34 4.92 10.44
C VAL A 187 -14.84 3.48 10.37
N LEU A 188 -15.39 2.69 9.45
CA LEU A 188 -14.96 1.31 9.22
C LEU A 188 -13.50 1.23 8.76
N LEU A 189 -13.07 2.18 7.93
CA LEU A 189 -11.67 2.32 7.51
C LEU A 189 -10.75 2.51 8.72
N GLU A 190 -11.12 3.42 9.60
CA GLU A 190 -10.34 3.79 10.78
C GLU A 190 -10.28 2.64 11.80
N GLU A 191 -11.41 1.98 12.08
CA GLU A 191 -11.47 0.82 12.96
C GLU A 191 -10.64 -0.36 12.44
N ALA A 192 -10.76 -0.69 11.15
CA ALA A 192 -9.98 -1.76 10.53
C ALA A 192 -8.48 -1.46 10.54
N MET A 193 -8.10 -0.20 10.32
CA MET A 193 -6.71 0.24 10.39
C MET A 193 -6.15 0.11 11.81
N PHE A 194 -6.89 0.54 12.84
CA PHE A 194 -6.45 0.39 14.23
C PHE A 194 -6.32 -1.08 14.63
N ALA A 195 -7.30 -1.92 14.30
CA ALA A 195 -7.25 -3.35 14.58
C ALA A 195 -6.05 -4.02 13.92
N PHE A 196 -5.77 -3.69 12.66
CA PHE A 196 -4.61 -4.18 11.93
C PHE A 196 -3.29 -3.77 12.59
N PHE A 197 -3.17 -2.52 13.03
CA PHE A 197 -1.98 -2.08 13.75
C PHE A 197 -1.84 -2.74 15.12
N ASP A 198 -2.92 -2.91 15.88
CA ASP A 198 -2.90 -3.61 17.18
C ASP A 198 -2.46 -5.07 17.04
N GLU A 199 -2.82 -5.72 15.92
CA GLU A 199 -2.41 -7.10 15.63
C GLU A 199 -0.91 -7.21 15.32
N HIS A 200 -0.39 -6.29 14.50
CA HIS A 200 0.94 -6.40 13.89
C HIS A 200 2.03 -5.55 14.55
N LEU A 201 1.68 -4.55 15.35
CA LEU A 201 2.62 -3.67 16.06
C LEU A 201 2.57 -3.98 17.56
N LYS A 202 3.55 -4.75 18.05
CA LYS A 202 3.73 -5.06 19.48
C LYS A 202 4.91 -4.31 20.07
#